data_AF-A0A9D4FXI7-F1
#
_entry.id   AF-A0A9D4FXI7-F1
#
_cell.length_a   1.000
_cell.length_b   1.000
_cell.length_c   1.000
_cell.angle_alpha   90.00
_cell.angle_beta   90.00
_cell.angle_gamma   90.00
#
_symmetry.space_group_name_H-M   'P 1'
#
loop_
_entity.id
_entity.type
_entity.pdbx_description
1 polymer ?
#
loop_
_entity_poly.entity_id
_entity_poly.type
_entity_poly.pdbx_seq_one_letter_code
_entity_poly.pdbx_strand_id
1 'polypeptide(L)'
;MESRLADFITNASQVMNSTLAASVVALVETSSEIKENASVTVQHLVNEVRVLKDQLKVPSIYFLARITSDAYIQTTQDVVFQTVEVNEGQCYDPATGKFTASVSGMHLYWLPWETKSGYV
;
A
#
# COMPACT_ATOMS: atom_id res chain seq x y z
N MET A 1 -56.36 16.74 -47.10
CA MET A 1 -55.80 15.47 -46.59
C MET A 1 -54.34 15.66 -46.17
N GLU A 2 -53.51 16.33 -46.97
CA GLU A 2 -52.07 16.53 -46.72
C GLU A 2 -51.73 17.30 -45.43
N SER A 3 -52.49 18.35 -45.08
CA SER A 3 -52.26 19.13 -43.84
C SER A 3 -52.35 18.29 -42.57
N ARG A 4 -53.31 17.35 -42.49
CA ARG A 4 -53.48 16.49 -41.30
C ARG A 4 -52.34 15.48 -41.12
N LEU A 5 -51.68 15.10 -42.22
CA LEU A 5 -50.53 14.20 -42.19
C LEU A 5 -49.28 14.92 -41.69
N ALA A 6 -49.06 16.17 -42.12
CA ALA A 6 -47.95 17.00 -41.65
C ALA A 6 -48.05 17.29 -40.14
N ASP A 7 -49.25 17.60 -39.65
CA ASP A 7 -49.50 17.83 -38.22
C ASP A 7 -49.24 16.55 -37.40
N PHE A 8 -49.64 15.39 -37.93
CA PHE A 8 -49.40 14.11 -37.28
C PHE A 8 -47.90 13.80 -37.16
N ILE A 9 -47.13 13.99 -38.23
CA ILE A 9 -45.67 13.77 -38.23
C ILE A 9 -44.98 14.73 -37.26
N THR A 10 -45.42 15.99 -37.22
CA THR A 10 -44.87 17.01 -36.32
C THR A 10 -45.13 16.65 -34.87
N ASN A 11 -46.37 16.29 -34.53
CA ASN A 11 -46.74 15.89 -33.18
C ASN A 11 -46.00 14.61 -32.74
N ALA A 12 -45.91 13.61 -33.63
CA ALA A 12 -45.18 12.38 -33.35
C ALA A 12 -43.69 12.66 -33.08
N SER A 13 -43.06 13.52 -33.89
CA SER A 13 -41.66 13.91 -33.73
C SER A 13 -41.43 14.68 -32.42
N GLN A 14 -42.36 15.57 -32.06
CA GLN A 14 -42.30 16.30 -30.81
C GLN A 14 -42.41 15.37 -29.59
N VAL A 15 -43.35 14.43 -29.61
CA VAL A 15 -43.53 13.44 -28.53
C VAL A 15 -42.31 12.54 -28.39
N MET A 16 -41.75 12.07 -29.51
CA MET A 16 -40.51 11.27 -29.50
C MET A 16 -39.34 12.07 -28.91
N ASN A 17 -39.15 13.31 -29.34
CA ASN A 17 -38.08 14.17 -28.82
C ASN A 17 -38.25 14.47 -27.33
N SER A 18 -39.47 14.73 -26.86
CA SER A 18 -39.72 14.96 -25.42
C SER A 18 -39.49 13.70 -24.59
N THR A 19 -39.84 12.52 -25.11
CA THR A 19 -39.61 11.25 -24.43
C THR A 19 -38.11 10.96 -24.33
N LEU A 20 -37.38 11.14 -25.43
CA LEU A 20 -35.93 10.97 -25.45
C LEU A 20 -35.23 11.93 -24.48
N ALA A 21 -35.63 13.20 -24.48
CA ALA A 21 -35.07 14.19 -23.55
C ALA A 21 -35.29 13.79 -22.09
N ALA A 22 -36.50 13.35 -21.73
CA ALA A 22 -36.80 12.88 -20.37
C ALA A 22 -35.96 11.66 -19.98
N SER A 23 -35.79 10.69 -20.89
CA SER A 23 -34.94 9.52 -20.64
C SER A 23 -33.46 9.88 -20.47
N VAL A 24 -32.94 10.84 -21.23
CA VAL A 24 -31.56 11.32 -21.09
C VAL A 24 -31.36 12.00 -19.72
N VAL A 25 -32.31 12.83 -19.29
CA VAL A 25 -32.24 13.48 -17.98
C VAL A 25 -32.22 12.46 -16.84
N ALA A 26 -33.14 11.48 -16.86
CA ALA A 26 -33.17 10.42 -15.85
C ALA A 26 -31.86 9.61 -15.82
N LEU A 27 -31.26 9.35 -16.98
CA LEU A 27 -29.96 8.65 -17.05
C LEU A 27 -28.82 9.49 -16.45
N VAL A 28 -28.82 10.81 -16.67
CA VAL A 28 -27.82 11.71 -16.08
C VAL A 28 -27.96 11.79 -14.56
N GLU A 29 -29.19 11.84 -14.06
CA GLU A 29 -29.49 11.84 -12.63
C GLU A 29 -29.02 10.55 -11.97
N THR A 30 -29.42 9.39 -12.50
CA THR A 30 -28.99 8.09 -11.98
C THR A 30 -27.47 7.90 -12.03
N SER A 31 -26.80 8.36 -13.10
CA SER A 31 -25.34 8.32 -13.17
C SER A 31 -24.68 9.21 -12.11
N SER A 32 -25.30 10.34 -11.76
CA SER A 32 -24.79 11.26 -10.74
C SER A 32 -24.91 10.64 -9.35
N GLU A 33 -26.03 9.99 -9.05
CA GLU A 33 -26.23 9.25 -7.81
C GLU A 33 -25.25 8.08 -7.66
N ILE A 34 -25.05 7.29 -8.73
CA ILE A 34 -24.07 6.19 -8.73
C ILE A 34 -22.67 6.71 -8.44
N LYS A 35 -22.28 7.83 -9.07
CA LYS A 35 -20.97 8.44 -8.85
C LYS A 35 -20.78 8.89 -7.40
N GLU A 36 -21.80 9.48 -6.80
CA GLU A 36 -21.73 9.93 -5.41
C GLU A 36 -21.66 8.75 -4.45
N ASN A 37 -22.52 7.75 -4.62
CA ASN A 37 -22.51 6.53 -3.79
C ASN A 37 -21.17 5.78 -3.88
N ALA A 38 -20.60 5.70 -5.08
CA ALA A 38 -19.28 5.11 -5.28
C ALA A 38 -18.18 5.92 -4.56
N SER A 39 -18.23 7.25 -4.66
CA SER A 39 -17.29 8.14 -3.97
C SER A 39 -17.33 7.94 -2.45
N VAL A 40 -18.52 7.93 -1.86
CA VAL A 40 -18.72 7.70 -0.42
C VAL A 40 -18.19 6.32 0.00
N THR A 41 -18.52 5.27 -0.76
CA THR A 41 -18.07 3.91 -0.47
C THR A 41 -16.54 3.79 -0.54
N VAL A 42 -15.91 4.39 -1.55
CA VAL A 42 -14.45 4.40 -1.68
C VAL A 42 -13.80 5.14 -0.51
N GLN A 43 -14.33 6.31 -0.12
CA GLN A 43 -13.81 7.04 1.02
C GLN A 43 -13.94 6.25 2.33
N HIS A 44 -15.05 5.55 2.51
CA HIS A 44 -15.24 4.68 3.66
C HIS A 44 -14.20 3.56 3.71
N LEU A 45 -14.02 2.80 2.62
CA LEU A 45 -13.03 1.73 2.53
C LEU A 45 -11.60 2.22 2.73
N VAL A 46 -11.26 3.39 2.19
CA VAL A 46 -9.93 4.00 2.40
C VAL A 46 -9.70 4.29 3.88
N ASN A 47 -10.71 4.81 4.59
CA ASN A 47 -10.62 5.06 6.01
C ASN A 47 -10.51 3.78 6.83
N GLU A 48 -11.28 2.74 6.51
CA GLU A 48 -11.18 1.44 7.17
C GLU A 48 -9.80 0.82 6.99
N VAL A 49 -9.25 0.82 5.76
CA VAL A 49 -7.90 0.33 5.49
C VAL A 49 -6.85 1.10 6.28
N ARG A 50 -6.99 2.42 6.40
CA ARG A 50 -6.09 3.25 7.23
C ARG A 50 -6.14 2.84 8.70
N VAL A 51 -7.35 2.73 9.26
CA VAL A 51 -7.54 2.30 10.66
C VAL A 51 -6.98 0.90 10.89
N LEU A 52 -7.23 -0.05 9.99
CA LEU A 52 -6.69 -1.40 10.09
C LEU A 52 -5.16 -1.43 10.04
N LYS A 53 -4.54 -0.62 9.16
CA LYS A 53 -3.08 -0.47 9.15
C LYS A 53 -2.55 0.07 10.47
N ASP A 54 -3.21 1.09 11.02
CA ASP A 54 -2.82 1.69 12.30
C ASP A 54 -3.03 0.73 13.49
N GLN A 55 -4.05 -0.14 13.43
CA GLN A 55 -4.34 -1.16 14.44
C GLN A 55 -3.40 -2.36 14.37
N LEU A 56 -3.05 -2.80 13.16
CA LEU A 56 -2.22 -3.98 12.97
C LEU A 56 -0.78 -3.76 13.40
N LYS A 57 -0.30 -2.50 13.47
CA LYS A 57 1.08 -2.09 13.86
C LYS A 57 2.11 -3.17 13.60
N VAL A 58 2.11 -3.77 12.40
CA VAL A 58 3.01 -4.89 12.12
C VAL A 58 4.40 -4.29 12.16
N PRO A 59 5.19 -4.57 13.21
CA PRO A 59 6.45 -3.89 13.37
C PRO A 59 7.39 -4.45 12.31
N SER A 60 7.83 -3.59 11.40
CA SER A 60 8.91 -3.94 10.49
C SER A 60 10.19 -3.96 11.32
N ILE A 61 10.79 -5.13 11.47
CA ILE A 61 12.03 -5.30 12.23
C ILE A 61 12.98 -6.07 11.34
N TYR A 62 14.03 -5.39 10.90
CA TYR A 62 15.13 -6.01 10.17
C TYR A 62 16.37 -5.13 10.27
N PHE A 63 17.53 -5.79 10.26
CA PHE A 63 18.80 -5.10 10.26
C PHE A 63 19.74 -5.75 9.24
N LEU A 64 20.62 -4.93 8.69
CA LEU A 64 21.74 -5.35 7.85
C LEU A 64 22.97 -4.62 8.37
N ALA A 65 23.95 -5.37 8.85
CA ALA A 65 25.18 -4.84 9.39
C ALA A 65 26.37 -5.69 8.94
N ARG A 66 27.54 -5.06 8.79
CA ARG A 66 28.78 -5.70 8.36
C ARG A 66 29.97 -5.30 9.24
N ILE A 67 30.94 -6.19 9.27
CA ILE A 67 32.27 -5.92 9.84
C ILE A 67 33.12 -5.32 8.72
N THR A 68 33.85 -4.26 9.06
CA THR A 68 34.76 -3.58 8.12
C THR A 68 36.21 -3.57 8.60
N SER A 69 36.45 -3.98 9.84
CA SER A 69 37.79 -4.09 10.41
C SER A 69 38.35 -5.49 10.23
N ASP A 70 39.62 -5.58 9.83
CA ASP A 70 40.42 -6.81 9.87
C ASP A 70 40.92 -7.13 11.31
N ALA A 71 40.27 -6.58 12.34
CA ALA A 71 40.68 -6.77 13.73
C ALA A 71 40.48 -8.23 14.14
N TYR A 72 41.47 -8.79 14.83
CA TYR A 72 41.37 -10.14 15.38
C TYR A 72 40.27 -10.21 16.44
N ILE A 73 39.21 -10.96 16.14
CA ILE A 73 38.12 -11.18 17.09
C ILE A 73 38.53 -12.32 18.02
N GLN A 74 38.63 -12.02 19.31
CA GLN A 74 38.90 -13.04 20.32
C GLN A 74 37.65 -13.90 20.53
N THR A 75 37.83 -15.21 20.75
CA THR A 75 36.73 -16.17 20.94
C THR A 75 35.86 -15.92 22.18
N THR A 76 36.28 -15.01 23.06
CA THR A 76 35.60 -14.64 24.30
C THR A 76 34.82 -13.32 24.19
N GLN A 77 34.84 -12.65 23.04
CA GLN A 77 34.20 -11.36 22.82
C GLN A 77 33.01 -11.47 21.85
N ASP A 78 31.99 -10.65 22.09
CA ASP A 78 30.87 -10.50 21.16
C ASP A 78 31.37 -9.93 19.82
N VAL A 79 30.85 -10.48 18.72
CA VAL A 79 31.15 -9.98 17.37
C VAL A 79 30.33 -8.72 17.12
N VAL A 80 31.01 -7.58 16.93
CA VAL A 80 30.36 -6.30 16.69
C VAL A 80 30.36 -5.94 15.21
N PHE A 81 29.18 -5.90 14.59
CA PHE A 81 28.98 -5.44 13.21
C PHE A 81 28.76 -3.93 13.21
N GLN A 82 29.86 -3.20 13.36
CA GLN A 82 29.87 -1.75 13.57
C GLN A 82 29.29 -0.92 12.41
N THR A 83 29.27 -1.45 11.17
CA THR A 83 28.74 -0.73 10.02
C THR A 83 27.31 -1.19 9.75
N VAL A 84 26.34 -0.34 10.07
CA VAL A 84 24.91 -0.60 9.88
C VAL A 84 24.45 0.03 8.57
N GLU A 85 23.91 -0.78 7.67
CA GLU A 85 23.28 -0.32 6.42
C GLU A 85 21.78 -0.09 6.61
N VAL A 86 21.12 -0.96 7.39
CA VAL A 86 19.70 -0.81 7.77
C VAL A 86 19.50 -1.28 9.21
N ASN A 87 18.63 -0.60 9.96
CA ASN A 87 18.22 -0.98 11.32
C ASN A 87 16.79 -0.52 11.61
N GLU A 88 15.84 -1.10 10.87
CA GLU A 88 14.42 -0.79 11.05
C GLU A 88 13.93 -1.38 12.37
N GLY A 89 13.21 -0.58 13.15
CA GLY A 89 12.81 -0.93 14.50
C GLY A 89 13.91 -0.75 15.57
N GLN A 90 15.11 -0.31 15.18
CA GLN A 90 16.22 0.02 16.10
C GLN A 90 16.55 -1.10 17.11
N CYS A 91 16.44 -2.35 16.65
CA CYS A 91 16.59 -3.54 17.48
C CYS A 91 18.05 -4.04 17.52
N TYR A 92 18.92 -3.56 16.62
CA TYR A 92 20.34 -3.86 16.62
C TYR A 92 21.15 -2.71 17.24
N ASP A 93 22.04 -3.03 18.18
CA ASP A 93 22.96 -2.07 18.78
C ASP A 93 24.39 -2.28 18.24
N PRO A 94 24.92 -1.35 17.41
CA PRO A 94 26.26 -1.47 16.83
C PRO A 94 27.39 -1.20 17.81
N ALA A 95 27.12 -0.72 19.02
CA ALA A 95 28.14 -0.59 20.07
C ALA A 95 28.39 -1.92 20.80
N THR A 96 27.36 -2.76 20.91
CA THR A 96 27.43 -4.04 21.63
C THR A 96 27.40 -5.27 20.73
N GLY A 97 27.00 -5.12 19.46
CA GLY A 97 26.84 -6.23 18.53
C GLY A 97 25.54 -7.02 18.72
N LYS A 98 24.62 -6.55 19.55
CA LYS A 98 23.46 -7.32 20.01
C LYS A 98 22.19 -6.93 19.28
N PHE A 99 21.47 -7.93 18.80
CA PHE A 99 20.08 -7.79 18.38
C PHE A 99 19.15 -8.13 19.55
N THR A 100 18.22 -7.25 19.87
CA THR A 100 17.16 -7.45 20.88
C THR A 100 15.81 -7.36 20.20
N ALA A 101 15.10 -8.49 20.11
CA ALA A 101 13.77 -8.52 19.51
C ALA A 101 12.79 -7.67 20.33
N SER A 102 12.21 -6.64 19.72
CA SER A 102 11.17 -5.81 20.35
C SER A 102 9.78 -6.46 20.35
N VAL A 103 9.60 -7.52 19.55
CA VAL A 103 8.39 -8.33 19.49
C VAL A 103 8.69 -9.83 19.53
N SER A 104 7.78 -10.59 20.12
CA SER A 104 7.85 -12.04 20.13
C SER A 104 7.47 -12.60 18.76
N GLY A 105 8.29 -13.50 18.22
CA GLY A 105 8.04 -14.11 16.92
C GLY A 105 9.22 -14.93 16.42
N MET A 106 9.04 -15.52 15.23
CA MET A 106 10.12 -16.22 14.53
C MET A 106 11.03 -15.20 13.84
N HIS A 107 12.33 -15.31 14.07
CA HIS A 107 13.35 -14.44 13.47
C HIS A 107 14.31 -15.31 12.66
N LEU A 108 14.66 -14.86 11.45
CA LEU A 108 15.67 -15.48 10.61
C LEU A 108 16.96 -14.67 10.71
N TYR A 109 18.06 -15.34 11.02
CA TYR A 109 19.40 -14.74 11.02
C TYR A 109 20.21 -15.42 9.92
N TRP A 110 20.81 -14.62 9.05
CA TRP A 110 21.71 -15.10 8.01
C TRP A 110 23.04 -14.34 8.10
N LEU A 111 24.12 -15.09 8.15
CA LEU A 111 25.47 -14.54 8.30
C LEU A 111 26.39 -15.15 7.24
N PRO A 112 26.59 -14.49 6.09
CA PRO A 112 27.67 -14.85 5.18
C PRO A 112 29.01 -14.46 5.81
N TRP A 113 30.02 -15.31 5.67
CA TRP A 113 31.39 -15.00 6.07
C TRP A 113 32.32 -15.10 4.87
N GLU A 114 33.35 -14.24 4.87
CA GLU A 114 34.47 -14.31 3.93
C GLU A 114 35.73 -14.57 4.73
N THR A 115 36.57 -15.50 4.27
CA THR A 115 37.89 -15.74 4.85
C THR A 115 38.96 -15.27 3.89
N LYS A 116 39.94 -14.49 4.38
CA LYS A 116 41.20 -14.30 3.66
C LYS A 116 41.98 -15.62 3.74
N SER A 117 42.14 -16.29 2.60
CA SER A 117 43.01 -17.47 2.49
C SER A 117 44.47 -17.03 2.69
N GLY A 118 45.17 -17.55 3.70
CA GLY A 118 46.61 -17.28 3.86
C GLY A 118 47.24 -17.35 5.26
N TYR A 119 46.48 -17.67 6.33
CA TYR A 119 47.07 -17.86 7.66
C TYR A 119 46.74 -19.25 8.20
N VAL A 120 47.65 -20.20 7.96
CA VAL A 120 47.82 -21.46 8.71
C VAL A 120 49.25 -21.49 9.20
#